data_AF-A0AAU4Z2D8-F1
#
_entry.id   AF-A0AAU4Z2D8-F1
#
_cell.length_a   1.000
_cell.length_b   1.000
_cell.length_c   1.000
_cell.angle_alpha   90.00
_cell.angle_beta   90.00
_cell.angle_gamma   90.00
#
_symmetry.space_group_name_H-M   'P 1'
#
loop_
_entity.id
_entity.type
_entity.pdbx_description
1 polymer ?
#
loop_
_entity_poly.entity_id
_entity_poly.type
_entity_poly.pdbx_seq_one_letter_code
_entity_poly.pdbx_strand_id
1 'polypeptide(L)' 'MDSIELGPDLPRSTLTHHISLLRESGVVFVRAEGRKRMIQLRRDDLEARFPGLISTVLNGYQEAAPAKEDA' A
#
# COMPACT_ATOMS: atom_id res chain seq x y z
N MET A 1 -6.07 7.63 -0.35
CA MET A 1 -6.88 6.40 -0.33
C MET A 1 -7.12 6.02 1.10
N ASP A 2 -8.28 5.47 1.44
CA ASP A 2 -8.48 4.91 2.79
C ASP A 2 -8.05 3.44 2.87
N SER A 3 -8.04 2.87 4.08
CA SER A 3 -7.57 1.49 4.28
C SER A 3 -8.48 0.43 3.66
N ILE A 4 -9.76 0.74 3.46
CA ILE A 4 -10.76 -0.21 2.91
C ILE A 4 -10.59 -0.28 1.39
N GLU A 5 -10.33 0.87 0.76
CA GLU A 5 -10.05 0.96 -0.67
C GLU A 5 -8.77 0.22 -1.08
N LEU A 6 -7.81 0.05 -0.17
CA LEU A 6 -6.49 -0.53 -0.48
C LEU A 6 -6.51 -2.06 -0.65
N GLY A 7 -7.54 -2.74 -0.16
CA GLY A 7 -7.64 -4.19 -0.23
C GLY A 7 -9.08 -4.64 0.04
N PRO A 8 -10.00 -4.45 -0.92
CA PRO A 8 -11.42 -4.75 -0.73
C PRO A 8 -11.68 -6.21 -0.34
N ASP A 9 -10.79 -7.13 -0.74
CA ASP A 9 -10.90 -8.56 -0.50
C ASP A 9 -10.20 -9.04 0.79
N LEU A 10 -9.61 -8.12 1.58
CA LEU A 10 -8.89 -8.44 2.81
C LEU A 10 -9.69 -8.11 4.07
N PRO A 11 -9.56 -8.91 5.14
CA PRO A 11 -10.13 -8.57 6.44
C PRO A 11 -9.65 -7.22 6.97
N ARG A 12 -10.54 -6.48 7.64
CA ARG A 12 -10.24 -5.15 8.20
C ARG A 12 -9.09 -5.17 9.23
N SER A 13 -8.99 -6.24 10.02
CA SER A 13 -7.90 -6.43 10.99
C SER A 13 -6.55 -6.55 10.29
N THR A 14 -6.50 -7.34 9.20
CA THR A 14 -5.32 -7.53 8.36
C THR A 14 -4.87 -6.20 7.75
N LEU A 15 -5.79 -5.47 7.09
CA LEU A 15 -5.49 -4.15 6.53
C LEU A 15 -4.95 -3.18 7.59
N THR A 16 -5.58 -3.11 8.75
CA THR A 16 -5.12 -2.24 9.85
C THR A 16 -3.70 -2.59 10.27
N HIS A 17 -3.39 -3.88 10.41
CA HIS A 17 -2.07 -4.34 10.78
C HIS A 17 -1.00 -3.99 9.73
N HIS A 18 -1.27 -4.27 8.44
CA HIS A 18 -0.35 -3.93 7.35
C HIS A 18 -0.09 -2.43 7.24
N ILE A 19 -1.13 -1.59 7.37
CA ILE A 19 -0.97 -0.14 7.31
C ILE A 19 -0.16 0.39 8.50
N SER A 20 -0.34 -0.16 9.70
CA SER A 20 0.49 0.20 10.85
C SER A 20 1.97 -0.15 10.61
N LEU A 21 2.26 -1.36 10.12
CA LEU A 21 3.62 -1.78 9.79
C LEU A 21 4.26 -0.92 8.69
N LEU A 22 3.51 -0.59 7.64
CA LEU A 22 4.01 0.28 6.56
C LEU A 22 4.26 1.70 7.05
N ARG A 23 3.45 2.20 7.99
CA ARG A 23 3.64 3.50 8.61
C ARG A 23 4.88 3.49 9.51
N GLU A 24 5.04 2.46 10.33
CA GLU A 24 6.15 2.31 11.28
C GLU A 24 7.49 2.12 10.56
N SER A 25 7.50 1.38 9.46
CA SER A 25 8.68 1.26 8.58
C SER A 25 8.96 2.51 7.74
N GLY A 26 8.07 3.51 7.79
CA GLY A 26 8.24 4.77 7.08
C GLY A 26 8.05 4.66 5.57
N VAL A 27 7.23 3.71 5.11
CA VAL A 27 6.86 3.50 3.70
C VAL A 27 5.65 4.35 3.31
N VAL A 28 4.70 4.54 4.23
CA VAL A 28 3.48 5.34 3.99
C VAL A 28 3.32 6.48 4.99
N PHE A 29 2.67 7.56 4.54
CA PHE A 29 2.07 8.56 5.40
C PHE A 29 0.62 8.22 5.67
N VAL A 30 0.18 8.46 6.91
CA VAL A 30 -1.22 8.31 7.30
C VAL A 30 -1.67 9.61 7.96
N ARG A 31 -2.71 10.24 7.41
CA ARG A 31 -3.36 11.43 7.99
C ARG A 31 -4.78 11.11 8.39
N ALA A 32 -5.24 11.69 9.50
CA ALA A 32 -6.65 11.61 9.89
C ALA A 32 -7.46 12.63 9.09
N GLU A 33 -8.56 12.19 8.49
CA GLU A 33 -9.53 13.02 7.78
C GLU A 33 -10.93 12.67 8.27
N GLY A 34 -11.34 13.33 9.36
CA GLY A 34 -12.55 12.99 10.10
C GLY A 34 -12.49 11.57 10.66
N ARG A 35 -13.44 10.71 10.27
CA ARG A 35 -13.47 9.29 10.66
C ARG A 35 -12.61 8.40 9.78
N LYS A 36 -12.07 8.93 8.67
CA LYS A 36 -11.23 8.18 7.74
C LYS A 36 -9.76 8.42 8.05
N ARG A 37 -8.93 7.44 7.67
CA ARG A 37 -7.48 7.57 7.64
C ARG A 37 -7.04 7.52 6.20
N MET A 38 -6.46 8.61 5.72
CA MET A 38 -5.95 8.69 4.37
C MET A 38 -4.49 8.25 4.36
N ILE A 39 -4.20 7.32 3.47
CA ILE A 39 -2.92 6.66 3.30
C ILE A 39 -2.34 7.10 1.96
N GLN A 40 -1.05 7.42 1.99
CA GLN A 40 -0.28 7.81 0.81
C GLN A 40 1.12 7.21 0.88
N LEU A 41 1.64 6.70 -0.24
CA LEU A 41 3.00 6.21 -0.34
C LEU A 41 4.01 7.37 -0.26
N ARG A 42 5.10 7.17 0.47
CA ARG A 42 6.24 8.10 0.53
C ARG A 42 7.14 7.96 -0.69
N ARG A 43 6.56 8.10 -1.88
CA ARG A 43 7.22 7.76 -3.15
C ARG A 43 8.58 8.47 -3.29
N ASP A 44 8.61 9.79 -3.08
CA ASP A 44 9.84 10.57 -3.27
C ASP A 44 10.93 10.19 -2.27
N ASP A 45 10.56 9.97 -1.00
CA ASP A 45 11.51 9.53 0.04
C ASP A 45 12.07 8.12 -0.24
N LEU A 46 11.21 7.23 -0.72
CA LEU A 46 11.59 5.86 -1.07
C LEU A 46 12.46 5.82 -2.32
N GLU A 47 12.14 6.62 -3.33
CA GLU A 47 12.93 6.74 -4.55
C GLU A 47 14.31 7.36 -4.25
N ALA A 48 14.38 8.37 -3.39
CA ALA A 48 15.65 8.97 -2.99
C ALA A 48 16.56 8.01 -2.20
N ARG A 49 15.98 7.13 -1.37
CA ARG A 49 16.74 6.14 -0.57
C ARG A 49 17.04 4.85 -1.35
N PHE A 50 16.12 4.43 -2.20
CA PHE A 50 16.17 3.18 -2.97
C PHE A 50 15.74 3.45 -4.42
N PRO A 51 16.62 4.07 -5.24
CA PRO A 51 16.29 4.41 -6.62
C PRO A 51 15.88 3.18 -7.43
N GLY A 52 14.75 3.25 -8.12
CA GLY A 52 14.21 2.18 -8.95
C GLY A 52 13.58 1.00 -8.20
N LEU A 53 13.52 1.03 -6.86
CA LEU A 53 12.90 -0.08 -6.09
C LEU A 53 11.40 -0.19 -6.41
N ILE A 54 10.68 0.93 -6.32
CA ILE A 54 9.23 0.93 -6.51
C ILE A 54 8.86 0.50 -7.93
N SER A 55 9.60 0.99 -8.94
CA SER A 55 9.38 0.57 -10.33
C SER A 55 9.67 -0.92 -10.52
N THR A 56 10.75 -1.44 -9.93
CA THR A 56 11.09 -2.87 -10.00
C THR A 56 10.02 -3.76 -9.38
N VAL A 57 9.53 -3.40 -8.19
CA VAL A 57 8.46 -4.15 -7.50
C VAL A 57 7.16 -4.13 -8.32
N LEU A 58 6.79 -2.97 -8.88
CA LEU A 58 5.59 -2.87 -9.71
C LEU A 58 5.71 -3.66 -11.00
N ASN A 59 6.87 -3.63 -11.66
CA ASN A 59 7.11 -4.40 -12.88
C ASN A 59 7.02 -5.92 -12.61
N GLY A 60 7.60 -6.40 -11.50
CA GLY A 60 7.51 -7.81 -11.11
C GLY A 60 6.10 -8.23 -10.66
N TYR A 61 5.34 -7.33 -10.03
CA TYR A 61 3.94 -7.58 -9.70
C TYR A 61 3.07 -7.71 -10.96
N GLN A 62 3.36 -6.94 -12.01
CA GLN A 62 2.59 -6.97 -13.25
C GLN A 62 2.76 -8.28 -14.03
N GLU A 63 3.88 -8.97 -13.85
CA GLU A 63 4.12 -10.31 -14.40
C GLU A 63 3.42 -11.41 -13.58
N ALA A 64 3.12 -11.12 -12.31
CA ALA A 64 2.50 -12.04 -11.35
C ALA A 64 1.04 -11.70 -11.02
N ALA A 65 0.31 -11.01 -11.90
CA ALA A 65 -1.14 -10.91 -11.74
C ALA A 65 -1.76 -12.28 -12.06
N PRO A 66 -2.28 -13.04 -11.08
CA PRO A 66 -3.12 -14.18 -11.41
C PRO A 66 -4.32 -13.66 -12.19
N ALA A 67 -4.73 -14.42 -13.21
CA ALA A 67 -5.98 -14.23 -13.91
C ALA A 67 -7.08 -13.91 -12.89
N LYS A 68 -7.90 -12.90 -13.18
CA LYS A 68 -9.20 -12.75 -12.52
C LYS A 68 -9.86 -14.13 -12.58
N GLU A 69 -9.95 -14.82 -11.46
CA GLU A 69 -10.68 -16.07 -11.36
C GLU A 69 -12.12 -15.70 -11.02
N ASP A 70 -12.99 -16.02 -11.97
CA ASP A 70 -14.43 -15.83 -11.96
C ASP A 70 -15.09 -16.44 -10.73
N ALA A 71 -15.99 -15.69 -10.07
CA ALA A 71 -17.18 -16.19 -9.38
C ALA A 71 -18.15 -15.04 -9.07
#